data_AF-E5ADZ9-F1
#
_entry.id   AF-E5ADZ9-F1
#
_cell.length_a   1.000
_cell.length_b   1.000
_cell.length_c   1.000
_cell.angle_alpha   90.00
_cell.angle_beta   90.00
_cell.angle_gamma   90.00
#
_symmetry.space_group_name_H-M   'P 1'
#
loop_
_entity.id
_entity.type
_entity.pdbx_description
1 polymer ?
#
loop_
_entity_poly.entity_id
_entity_poly.type
_entity_poly.pdbx_seq_one_letter_code
_entity_poly.pdbx_strand_id
1 'polypeptide(L)'
;MYYVAPNPEEALRVPNEVESQLADNRCFLLKKAEINAELEDYPAALGYLRKINALHLALLGTGQDFKEMYWDRVLLAEADCHRKIKDYDSAVKCYLDILGQEIDLESTTVQN
;
A
#
# COMPACT_ATOMS: atom_id res chain seq x y z
N MET A 1 -4.87 -15.83 -8.82
CA MET A 1 -3.57 -16.49 -9.06
C MET A 1 -2.53 -15.38 -9.12
N TYR A 2 -1.70 -15.21 -8.09
CA TYR A 2 -0.67 -14.17 -8.07
C TYR A 2 0.52 -14.66 -8.89
N TYR A 3 0.80 -14.01 -10.02
CA TYR A 3 2.01 -14.25 -10.79
C TYR A 3 3.18 -13.61 -10.03
N VAL A 4 4.03 -14.43 -9.43
CA VAL A 4 5.32 -14.00 -8.88
C VAL A 4 6.31 -14.17 -10.02
N ALA A 5 6.62 -13.07 -10.72
CA ALA A 5 7.67 -13.10 -11.72
C ALA A 5 9.00 -13.40 -11.02
N PRO A 6 9.84 -14.29 -11.56
CA PRO A 6 11.12 -14.66 -10.96
C PRO A 6 12.15 -13.52 -10.97
N ASN A 7 11.90 -12.44 -11.72
CA ASN A 7 12.70 -11.22 -11.73
C ASN A 7 11.78 -9.99 -11.58
N PRO A 8 12.03 -9.09 -10.60
CA PRO A 8 11.24 -7.87 -10.41
C PRO A 8 11.29 -6.90 -11.61
N GLU A 9 12.34 -6.93 -12.45
CA GLU A 9 12.38 -6.15 -13.69
C GLU A 9 11.37 -6.66 -14.73
N GLU A 10 11.24 -7.99 -14.89
CA GLU A 10 10.23 -8.59 -15.76
C GLU A 10 8.81 -8.36 -15.21
N ALA A 11 8.68 -8.24 -13.89
CA ALA A 11 7.41 -7.95 -13.24
C ALA A 11 6.84 -6.57 -13.65
N LEU A 12 7.67 -5.63 -14.13
CA LEU A 12 7.21 -4.31 -14.59
C LEU A 12 6.74 -4.29 -16.05
N ARG A 13 7.06 -5.30 -16.87
CA ARG A 13 6.75 -5.27 -18.32
C ARG A 13 5.26 -5.14 -18.59
N VAL A 14 4.47 -6.08 -18.07
CA VAL A 14 3.01 -6.09 -18.26
C VAL A 14 2.36 -4.89 -17.57
N PRO A 15 2.74 -4.51 -16.34
CA PRO A 15 2.20 -3.31 -15.73
C PRO A 15 2.42 -2.02 -16.52
N ASN A 16 3.59 -1.82 -17.13
CA ASN A 16 3.85 -0.60 -17.92
C ASN A 16 2.94 -0.48 -19.16
N GLU A 17 2.59 -1.60 -19.78
CA GLU A 17 1.77 -1.63 -21.01
C GLU A 17 0.29 -1.25 -20.77
N VAL A 18 -0.24 -1.51 -19.58
CA VAL A 18 -1.66 -1.32 -19.25
C VAL A 18 -1.94 -0.14 -18.32
N GLU A 19 -0.91 0.61 -17.92
CA GLU A 19 -1.00 1.66 -16.90
C GLU A 19 -2.04 2.74 -17.24
N SER A 20 -2.13 3.16 -18.50
CA SER A 20 -3.12 4.16 -18.91
C SER A 20 -4.58 3.68 -18.78
N GLN A 21 -4.81 2.37 -18.86
CA GLN A 21 -6.13 1.76 -18.77
C GLN A 21 -6.52 1.42 -17.33
N LEU A 22 -5.52 1.28 -16.45
CA LEU A 22 -5.68 0.85 -15.06
C LEU A 22 -5.17 1.90 -14.06
N ALA A 23 -5.07 3.16 -14.48
CA ALA A 23 -4.46 4.24 -13.70
C ALA A 23 -5.10 4.44 -12.32
N ASP A 24 -6.40 4.14 -12.18
CA ASP A 24 -7.16 4.26 -10.94
C ASP A 24 -7.45 2.91 -10.27
N ASN A 25 -6.91 1.81 -10.82
CA ASN A 25 -7.09 0.49 -10.23
C ASN A 25 -6.12 0.31 -9.05
N ARG A 26 -6.68 0.31 -7.83
CA ARG A 26 -5.89 0.22 -6.58
C ARG A 26 -5.02 -1.03 -6.49
N CYS A 27 -5.51 -2.20 -6.91
CA CYS A 27 -4.73 -3.43 -6.89
C CYS A 27 -3.54 -3.35 -7.84
N PHE A 28 -3.73 -2.74 -9.01
CA PHE A 28 -2.67 -2.49 -9.98
C PHE A 28 -1.62 -1.51 -9.42
N LEU A 29 -2.06 -0.39 -8.85
CA LEU A 29 -1.17 0.60 -8.23
C LEU A 29 -0.38 -0.01 -7.06
N LEU A 30 -1.02 -0.84 -6.23
CA LEU A 30 -0.36 -1.52 -5.13
C LEU A 30 0.72 -2.47 -5.65
N LYS A 31 0.43 -3.24 -6.70
CA LYS A 31 1.42 -4.15 -7.27
C LYS A 31 2.62 -3.41 -7.86
N LYS A 32 2.39 -2.26 -8.51
CA LYS A 32 3.46 -1.37 -8.98
C LYS A 32 4.30 -0.84 -7.83
N ALA A 33 3.67 -0.40 -6.73
CA ALA A 33 4.40 0.06 -5.54
C ALA A 33 5.31 -1.04 -4.98
N GLU A 34 4.78 -2.25 -4.80
CA GLU A 34 5.54 -3.41 -4.31
C GLU A 34 6.75 -3.74 -5.18
N ILE A 35 6.56 -3.81 -6.51
CA ILE A 35 7.66 -4.13 -7.44
C ILE A 35 8.74 -3.03 -7.39
N ASN A 36 8.35 -1.75 -7.37
CA ASN A 36 9.33 -0.67 -7.29
C ASN A 36 10.08 -0.67 -5.94
N ALA A 37 9.41 -1.03 -4.83
CA ALA A 37 10.07 -1.18 -3.53
C ALA A 37 11.05 -2.37 -3.51
N GLU A 38 10.70 -3.49 -4.15
CA GLU A 38 11.60 -4.65 -4.35
C GLU A 38 12.83 -4.28 -5.20
N LEU A 39 12.68 -3.37 -6.17
CA LEU A 39 13.76 -2.81 -6.98
C LEU A 39 14.55 -1.68 -6.29
N GLU A 40 14.22 -1.36 -5.04
CA GLU A 40 14.76 -0.22 -4.29
C GLU A 40 14.52 1.16 -4.94
N ASP A 41 13.61 1.25 -5.92
CA ASP A 41 13.08 2.53 -6.44
C ASP A 41 11.97 3.06 -5.50
N TYR A 42 12.41 3.44 -4.30
CA TYR A 42 11.52 3.98 -3.27
C TYR A 42 10.78 5.26 -3.72
N PRO A 43 11.38 6.20 -4.49
CA PRO A 43 10.63 7.33 -5.02
C PRO A 43 9.46 6.92 -5.93
N ALA A 44 9.64 5.95 -6.84
CA ALA A 44 8.56 5.46 -7.67
C ALA A 44 7.49 4.72 -6.84
N ALA A 45 7.93 3.88 -5.89
CA ALA A 45 7.03 3.19 -4.97
C ALA A 45 6.12 4.17 -4.20
N LEU A 46 6.73 5.22 -3.60
CA LEU A 46 6.00 6.29 -2.92
C LEU A 46 5.02 7.02 -3.85
N GLY A 47 5.41 7.24 -5.12
CA GLY A 47 4.53 7.82 -6.12
C GLY A 47 3.24 7.01 -6.33
N TYR A 48 3.34 5.69 -6.38
CA TYR A 48 2.19 4.80 -6.49
C TYR A 48 1.37 4.71 -5.21
N LEU A 49 2.01 4.64 -4.03
CA LEU A 49 1.32 4.62 -2.73
C LEU A 49 0.48 5.89 -2.52
N ARG A 50 1.01 7.06 -2.89
CA ARG A 50 0.27 8.34 -2.83
C ARG A 50 -0.97 8.35 -3.72
N LYS A 51 -0.91 7.74 -4.91
CA LYS A 51 -2.09 7.57 -5.78
C LYS A 51 -3.17 6.72 -5.09
N ILE A 52 -2.77 5.64 -4.41
CA ILE A 52 -3.69 4.80 -3.64
C ILE A 52 -4.34 5.60 -2.50
N ASN A 53 -3.55 6.40 -1.76
CA ASN A 53 -4.06 7.25 -0.67
C ASN A 53 -5.06 8.30 -1.18
N ALA A 54 -4.79 8.91 -2.33
CA ALA A 54 -5.73 9.86 -2.96
C ALA A 54 -7.07 9.19 -3.32
N LEU A 55 -7.02 7.95 -3.81
CA LEU A 55 -8.22 7.14 -4.08
C LEU A 55 -8.93 6.67 -2.79
N HIS A 56 -8.19 6.47 -1.70
CA HIS A 56 -8.73 6.08 -0.39
C HIS A 56 -9.55 7.21 0.25
N LEU A 57 -9.06 8.45 0.21
CA LEU A 57 -9.77 9.62 0.74
C LEU A 57 -11.13 9.85 0.08
N ALA A 58 -11.33 9.38 -1.15
CA ALA A 58 -12.60 9.43 -1.85
C ALA A 58 -13.64 8.39 -1.37
N LEU A 59 -13.25 7.43 -0.51
CA LEU A 59 -14.04 6.24 -0.16
C LEU A 59 -14.18 6.02 1.36
N LEU A 60 -14.18 7.10 2.14
CA LEU A 60 -14.45 7.11 3.58
C LEU A 60 -15.85 6.53 3.88
N GLY A 61 -15.92 5.21 4.03
CA GLY A 61 -17.13 4.42 4.27
C GLY A 61 -16.96 2.92 4.02
N THR A 62 -15.73 2.44 3.81
CA THR A 62 -15.42 1.04 3.49
C THR A 62 -15.22 0.21 4.78
N GLY A 63 -15.66 -1.06 4.74
CA GLY A 63 -15.73 -1.97 5.88
C GLY A 63 -14.38 -2.32 6.52
N GLN A 64 -14.42 -2.94 7.70
CA GLN A 64 -13.26 -3.19 8.55
C GLN A 64 -12.11 -3.94 7.85
N ASP A 65 -12.40 -5.00 7.09
CA ASP A 65 -11.41 -5.77 6.33
C ASP A 65 -10.61 -4.91 5.34
N PHE A 66 -11.24 -3.88 4.79
CA PHE A 66 -10.57 -2.96 3.87
C PHE A 66 -9.61 -2.02 4.61
N LYS A 67 -9.93 -1.63 5.84
CA LYS A 67 -9.04 -0.81 6.67
C LYS A 67 -7.78 -1.57 7.05
N GLU A 68 -7.91 -2.82 7.48
CA GLU A 68 -6.76 -3.67 7.84
C GLU A 68 -5.81 -3.86 6.65
N MET A 69 -6.36 -4.20 5.47
CA MET A 69 -5.55 -4.32 4.25
C MET A 69 -4.85 -3.00 3.89
N TYR A 70 -5.53 -1.87 4.06
CA TYR A 70 -4.95 -0.56 3.76
C TYR A 70 -3.79 -0.21 4.70
N TRP A 71 -3.93 -0.49 6.00
CA TRP A 71 -2.85 -0.23 6.97
C TRP A 71 -1.62 -1.10 6.70
N ASP A 72 -1.84 -2.41 6.54
CA ASP A 72 -0.75 -3.38 6.36
C ASP A 72 -0.03 -3.22 5.03
N ARG A 73 -0.76 -2.96 3.94
CA ARG A 73 -0.18 -2.99 2.59
C ARG A 73 0.14 -1.61 2.01
N VAL A 74 -0.46 -0.54 2.54
CA VAL A 74 -0.24 0.82 2.02
C VAL A 74 0.54 1.67 3.01
N LEU A 75 0.01 1.91 4.21
CA LEU A 75 0.66 2.80 5.17
C LEU A 75 1.99 2.23 5.68
N LEU A 76 2.06 0.93 5.96
CA LEU A 76 3.30 0.30 6.42
C LEU A 76 4.39 0.33 5.33
N ALA A 77 4.00 0.01 4.09
CA ALA A 77 4.91 0.08 2.95
C ALA A 77 5.40 1.52 2.68
N GLU A 78 4.53 2.51 2.83
CA GLU A 78 4.87 3.94 2.72
C GLU A 78 5.88 4.35 3.80
N ALA A 79 5.63 3.95 5.05
CA ALA A 79 6.53 4.20 6.17
C ALA A 79 7.93 3.60 5.93
N ASP A 80 7.99 2.36 5.44
CA ASP A 80 9.26 1.68 5.14
C ASP A 80 10.00 2.34 3.98
N CYS A 81 9.30 2.75 2.92
CA CYS A 81 9.92 3.49 1.83
C CYS A 81 10.52 4.81 2.32
N HIS A 82 9.78 5.58 3.13
CA HIS A 82 10.27 6.82 3.74
C HIS A 82 11.50 6.58 4.63
N ARG A 83 11.47 5.52 5.45
CA ARG A 83 12.62 5.13 6.29
C ARG A 83 13.85 4.78 5.46
N LYS A 84 13.68 4.08 4.33
CA LYS A 84 14.78 3.70 3.43
C LYS A 84 15.45 4.91 2.77
N ILE A 85 14.68 5.94 2.43
CA ILE A 85 15.21 7.21 1.91
C ILE A 85 15.62 8.21 3.00
N LYS A 86 15.59 7.80 4.28
CA LYS A 86 15.93 8.61 5.46
C LYS A 86 15.01 9.82 5.69
N ASP A 87 13.81 9.78 5.14
CA ASP A 87 12.73 10.73 5.45
C ASP A 87 11.98 10.26 6.71
N TYR A 88 12.64 10.42 7.86
CA TYR A 88 12.16 9.87 9.12
C TYR A 88 10.89 10.55 9.63
N ASP A 89 10.70 11.84 9.35
CA ASP A 89 9.52 12.58 9.78
C ASP A 89 8.25 11.99 9.13
N SER A 90 8.30 11.75 7.82
CA SER A 90 7.20 11.11 7.10
C SER A 90 6.99 9.66 7.55
N ALA A 91 8.08 8.90 7.76
CA ALA A 91 7.99 7.52 8.25
C ALA A 91 7.29 7.44 9.62
N VAL A 92 7.69 8.31 10.56
CA VAL A 92 7.09 8.38 11.91
C VAL A 92 5.61 8.73 11.81
N LYS A 93 5.24 9.67 10.94
CA LYS A 93 3.82 10.01 10.73
C LYS A 93 3.02 8.79 10.27
N CYS A 94 3.49 8.06 9.27
CA CYS A 94 2.82 6.84 8.80
C CYS A 94 2.68 5.79 9.91
N TYR A 95 3.73 5.58 10.72
CA TYR A 95 3.65 4.64 11.85
C TYR A 95 2.65 5.09 12.92
N LEU A 96 2.59 6.39 13.23
CA LEU A 96 1.61 6.94 14.17
C LEU A 96 0.18 6.79 13.63
N ASP A 97 -0.03 7.00 12.33
CA ASP A 97 -1.33 6.82 11.69
C ASP A 97 -1.80 5.35 11.77
N ILE A 98 -0.88 4.37 11.74
CA ILE A 98 -1.20 2.96 11.96
C ILE A 98 -1.51 2.69 13.44
N LEU A 99 -0.67 3.18 14.37
CA LEU A 99 -0.82 2.93 15.81
C LEU A 99 -2.02 3.65 16.44
N GLY A 100 -2.45 4.77 15.86
CA GLY A 100 -3.58 5.56 16.34
C GLY A 100 -4.95 4.97 15.98
N GLN A 101 -5.00 3.81 15.32
CA GLN A 101 -6.25 3.17 14.93
C GLN A 101 -6.88 2.42 16.11
N GLU A 102 -8.20 2.59 16.29
CA GLU A 102 -8.96 1.81 17.25
C GLU A 102 -9.04 0.36 16.76
N ILE A 103 -8.43 -0.56 17.51
CA ILE A 103 -8.64 -2.00 17.33
C ILE A 103 -10.00 -2.32 17.97
N ASP A 104 -10.98 -2.65 17.15
CA ASP A 104 -12.31 -3.01 17.62
C ASP A 104 -12.27 -4.43 18.25
N LEU A 105 -12.04 -4.47 19.57
CA LEU A 105 -11.86 -5.71 20.34
C LEU A 105 -13.16 -6.52 20.49
N GLU A 106 -14.31 -5.99 20.07
CA GLU A 106 -15.63 -6.63 20.26
C GLU A 106 -15.87 -7.87 19.37
N SER A 107 -15.01 -8.12 18.38
CA SER A 107 -15.07 -9.33 17.54
C SER A 107 -14.74 -10.63 18.29
N THR A 108 -14.33 -10.55 19.58
CA THR A 108 -14.01 -11.70 20.43
C THR A 108 -15.11 -12.04 21.43
N THR A 109 -16.38 -11.74 21.14
CA THR A 109 -17.48 -12.36 21.89
C THR A 109 -17.71 -13.78 21.36
N VAL A 110 -16.91 -14.70 21.88
CA VAL A 110 -17.23 -16.13 21.90
C VAL A 110 -18.61 -16.27 22.55
N GLN A 111 -19.59 -16.69 21.77
CA GLN A 111 -20.90 -17.10 22.28
C GLN A 111 -20.67 -18.27 23.25
N ASN A 112 -20.89 -18.02 24.54
CA ASN A 112 -20.96 -19.04 25.59
C ASN A 112 -22.24 -19.88 25.46
#